data_AF-A0A0Q9NN43-F1
#
_entry.id   AF-A0A0Q9NN43-F1
#
_cell.length_a   1.000
_cell.length_b   1.000
_cell.length_c   1.000
_cell.angle_alpha   90.00
_cell.angle_beta   90.00
_cell.angle_gamma   90.00
#
_symmetry.space_group_name_H-M   'P 1'
#
loop_
_entity.id
_entity.type
_entity.pdbx_description
1 polymer ?
#
loop_
_entity_poly.entity_id
_entity_poly.type
_entity_poly.pdbx_seq_one_letter_code
_entity_poly.pdbx_strand_id
1 'polypeptide(L)'
;MKKNLNETKLRGNDSTINREQIAARQLLPVFIKVTGRIAELSMIWKRNKTIRPKEEPFMKKIYCHIILFISILFLNSGCSDQNKNPLITIEYLKDNAKIGMTENEIKNKFGQEAFRGYGDGSDVWIFDKTKESFKYTPDIQRVAHGEIKNGNLQYQLYINVIKNKTIMFSYFYKGDNGEIWQIVITPDGIQKETQVSHSN
;
A
#
# COMPACT_ATOMS: atom_id res chain seq x y z
N MET A 1 -46.54 -11.82 -22.35
CA MET A 1 -45.58 -12.82 -21.83
C MET A 1 -44.66 -12.12 -20.83
N LYS A 2 -44.91 -12.27 -19.52
CA LYS A 2 -44.14 -11.63 -18.44
C LYS A 2 -42.91 -12.50 -18.14
N LYS A 3 -41.70 -11.99 -18.35
CA LYS A 3 -40.45 -12.69 -18.03
C LYS A 3 -39.94 -12.28 -16.64
N ASN A 4 -39.54 -13.30 -15.88
CA ASN A 4 -39.13 -13.31 -14.49
C ASN A 4 -37.93 -12.39 -14.19
N LEU A 5 -38.02 -11.68 -13.05
CA LEU A 5 -36.89 -11.07 -12.36
C LEU A 5 -36.02 -12.18 -11.74
N ASN A 6 -34.74 -12.21 -12.09
CA ASN A 6 -33.74 -13.07 -11.47
C ASN A 6 -33.16 -12.37 -10.23
N GLU A 7 -33.29 -13.05 -9.08
CA GLU A 7 -32.60 -12.75 -7.84
C GLU A 7 -31.08 -12.90 -8.02
N THR A 8 -30.36 -11.78 -7.98
CA THR A 8 -28.89 -11.80 -7.98
C THR A 8 -28.43 -11.75 -6.53
N LYS A 9 -28.12 -12.93 -6.00
CA LYS A 9 -27.64 -13.20 -4.66
C LYS A 9 -26.28 -12.55 -4.44
N LEU A 10 -26.23 -11.55 -3.56
CA LEU A 10 -25.02 -10.89 -3.06
C LEU A 10 -24.08 -11.92 -2.41
N ARG A 11 -22.96 -12.21 -3.07
CA ARG A 11 -21.87 -13.03 -2.53
C ARG A 11 -20.78 -12.08 -2.04
N GLY A 12 -20.80 -11.78 -0.74
CA GLY A 12 -19.79 -10.96 -0.07
C GLY A 12 -18.39 -11.53 -0.26
N ASN A 13 -17.46 -10.65 -0.57
CA ASN A 13 -16.08 -10.95 -0.92
C ASN A 13 -15.25 -11.19 0.36
N ASP A 14 -15.16 -12.45 0.76
CA ASP A 14 -14.54 -12.93 2.01
C ASP A 14 -13.03 -13.23 1.85
N SER A 15 -12.33 -12.44 1.04
CA SER A 15 -10.96 -12.74 0.58
C SER A 15 -9.84 -12.12 1.42
N THR A 16 -10.14 -11.11 2.24
CA THR A 16 -9.16 -10.46 3.12
C THR A 16 -8.91 -11.22 4.42
N ILE A 17 -9.92 -11.93 4.97
CA ILE A 17 -9.79 -12.69 6.22
C ILE A 17 -8.78 -13.85 6.09
N ASN A 18 -8.59 -14.39 4.88
CA ASN A 18 -7.70 -15.53 4.67
C ASN A 18 -6.20 -15.18 4.73
N ARG A 19 -5.78 -13.97 4.35
CA ARG A 19 -4.33 -13.66 4.28
C ARG A 19 -3.68 -13.54 5.66
N GLU A 20 -4.35 -12.91 6.61
CA GLU A 20 -3.85 -12.80 7.99
C GLU A 20 -3.86 -14.16 8.71
N GLN A 21 -4.88 -15.00 8.48
CA GLN A 21 -4.91 -16.35 9.05
C GLN A 21 -3.81 -17.27 8.47
N ILE A 22 -3.44 -17.10 7.20
CA ILE A 22 -2.34 -17.86 6.59
C ILE A 22 -0.98 -17.41 7.17
N ALA A 23 -0.76 -16.11 7.35
CA ALA A 23 0.47 -15.60 7.97
C ALA A 23 0.63 -16.06 9.43
N ALA A 24 -0.46 -16.02 10.22
CA ALA A 24 -0.45 -16.49 11.61
C ALA A 24 -0.12 -17.98 11.72
N ARG A 25 -0.63 -18.81 10.79
CA ARG A 25 -0.36 -20.27 10.77
C ARG A 25 1.09 -20.63 10.46
N GLN A 26 1.80 -19.81 9.68
CA GLN A 26 3.22 -20.06 9.37
C GLN A 26 4.18 -19.66 10.50
N LEU A 27 3.82 -18.65 11.29
CA LEU A 27 4.71 -18.12 12.35
C LEU A 27 4.57 -18.86 13.69
N LEU A 28 3.39 -19.43 13.98
CA LEU A 28 3.10 -20.16 15.22
C LEU A 28 4.09 -21.31 15.53
N PRO A 29 4.48 -22.18 14.56
CA PRO A 29 5.42 -23.27 14.82
C PRO A 29 6.83 -22.77 15.15
N VAL A 30 7.27 -21.68 14.52
CA VAL A 30 8.58 -21.05 14.79
C VAL A 30 8.60 -20.46 16.19
N PHE A 31 7.51 -19.77 16.57
CA PHE A 31 7.39 -19.17 17.90
C PHE A 31 7.39 -20.24 19.00
N ILE A 32 6.65 -21.34 18.81
CA ILE A 32 6.64 -22.48 19.75
C ILE A 32 8.03 -23.12 19.89
N LYS A 33 8.77 -23.27 18.78
CA LYS A 33 10.12 -23.85 18.80
C LYS A 33 11.12 -22.95 19.53
N VAL A 34 11.00 -21.63 19.39
CA VAL A 34 11.87 -20.65 20.06
C VAL A 34 11.55 -20.59 21.56
N THR A 35 10.27 -20.49 21.94
CA THR A 35 9.88 -20.42 23.36
C THR A 35 10.19 -21.73 24.10
N GLY A 36 10.03 -22.89 23.46
CA GLY A 36 10.44 -24.18 24.02
C GLY A 36 11.93 -24.25 24.34
N ARG A 37 12.80 -23.78 23.42
CA ARG A 37 14.26 -23.75 23.65
C ARG A 37 14.65 -22.78 24.77
N ILE A 38 13.97 -21.64 24.89
CA ILE A 38 14.20 -20.70 26.00
C ILE A 38 13.82 -21.34 27.34
N ALA A 39 12.71 -22.08 27.40
CA ALA A 39 12.29 -22.78 28.61
C ALA A 39 13.29 -23.89 29.01
N GLU A 40 13.77 -24.69 28.05
CA GLU A 40 14.82 -25.70 28.29
C GLU A 40 16.12 -25.09 28.83
N LEU A 41 16.61 -24.01 28.20
CA LEU A 41 17.81 -23.30 28.67
C LEU A 41 17.62 -22.70 30.06
N SER A 42 16.41 -22.19 30.38
CA SER A 42 16.09 -21.68 31.71
C SER A 42 16.10 -22.78 32.78
N MET A 43 15.65 -23.99 32.44
CA MET A 43 15.65 -25.14 33.34
C MET A 43 17.06 -25.70 33.55
N ILE A 44 17.88 -25.78 32.51
CA ILE A 44 19.30 -26.18 32.60
C ILE A 44 20.05 -25.18 33.50
N TRP A 45 19.81 -23.88 33.31
CA TRP A 45 20.40 -22.84 34.17
C TRP A 45 19.95 -22.96 35.63
N LYS A 46 18.67 -23.28 35.88
CA LYS A 46 18.13 -23.43 37.23
C LYS A 46 18.66 -24.69 37.94
N ARG A 47 18.90 -25.81 37.22
CA ARG A 47 19.50 -27.03 37.77
C ARG A 47 20.98 -26.86 38.13
N ASN A 48 21.75 -26.11 37.35
CA ASN A 48 23.16 -25.85 37.64
C ASN A 48 23.40 -24.82 38.76
N LYS A 49 22.34 -24.21 39.31
CA LYS A 49 22.44 -23.20 40.38
C LYS A 49 22.66 -23.80 41.78
N THR A 50 22.54 -25.12 41.93
CA THR A 50 22.71 -25.84 43.20
C THR A 50 24.18 -26.11 43.56
N ILE A 51 25.10 -25.81 42.65
CA ILE A 51 26.55 -25.85 42.87
C ILE A 51 27.09 -24.46 42.57
N ARG A 52 27.08 -23.56 43.56
CA ARG A 52 27.72 -22.25 43.41
C ARG A 52 29.08 -22.23 44.11
N PRO A 53 30.20 -22.17 43.37
CA PRO A 53 31.33 -21.39 43.84
C PRO A 53 30.91 -19.92 43.94
N LYS A 54 31.58 -19.21 44.85
CA LYS A 54 31.36 -17.83 45.24
C LYS A 54 31.85 -16.88 44.13
N GLU A 55 31.19 -16.84 42.98
CA GLU A 55 31.54 -15.91 41.89
C GLU A 55 30.63 -14.68 41.90
N GLU A 56 31.12 -13.67 42.61
CA GLU A 56 31.55 -12.34 42.13
C GLU A 56 30.78 -11.61 40.97
N PRO A 57 30.76 -10.26 41.00
CA PRO A 57 29.92 -9.33 40.21
C PRO A 57 30.08 -9.34 38.68
N PHE A 58 30.82 -10.28 38.10
CA PHE A 58 31.15 -10.33 36.68
C PHE A 58 29.92 -10.54 35.78
N MET A 59 29.00 -11.44 36.18
CA MET A 59 27.80 -11.75 35.41
C MET A 59 26.81 -10.59 35.31
N LYS A 60 26.80 -9.67 36.29
CA LYS A 60 25.93 -8.47 36.24
C LYS A 60 26.37 -7.49 35.14
N LYS A 61 27.67 -7.38 34.87
CA LYS A 61 28.19 -6.49 33.82
C LYS A 61 27.81 -6.98 32.43
N ILE A 62 27.89 -8.29 32.18
CA ILE A 62 27.53 -8.91 30.88
C ILE A 62 26.04 -8.72 30.57
N TYR A 63 25.14 -8.97 31.54
CA TYR A 63 23.70 -8.77 31.35
C TYR A 63 23.36 -7.31 31.01
N CYS A 64 24.04 -6.35 31.62
CA CYS A 64 23.82 -4.93 31.36
C CYS A 64 24.22 -4.55 29.91
N HIS A 65 25.33 -5.11 29.39
CA HIS A 65 25.77 -4.85 28.02
C HIS A 65 24.86 -5.51 26.97
N ILE A 66 24.32 -6.70 27.26
CA ILE A 66 23.37 -7.37 26.37
C ILE A 66 22.06 -6.57 26.27
N ILE A 67 21.54 -6.06 27.39
CA ILE A 67 20.32 -5.23 27.38
C ILE A 67 20.57 -3.93 26.61
N LEU A 68 21.71 -3.28 26.82
CA LEU A 68 22.08 -2.06 26.10
C LEU A 68 22.18 -2.29 24.58
N PHE A 69 22.80 -3.40 24.17
CA PHE A 69 22.92 -3.77 22.75
C PHE A 69 21.56 -4.06 22.11
N ILE A 70 20.68 -4.76 22.83
CA ILE A 70 19.30 -5.01 22.37
C ILE A 70 18.52 -3.69 22.25
N SER A 71 18.65 -2.75 23.19
CA SER A 71 18.00 -1.44 23.10
C SER A 71 18.49 -0.61 21.91
N ILE A 72 19.77 -0.68 21.55
CA ILE A 72 20.33 0.00 20.37
C ILE A 72 19.76 -0.58 19.07
N LEU A 73 19.49 -1.89 19.01
CA LEU A 73 18.86 -2.51 17.83
C LEU A 73 17.40 -2.06 17.63
N PHE A 74 16.68 -1.73 18.70
CA PHE A 74 15.30 -1.21 18.60
C PHE A 74 15.21 0.27 18.21
N LEU A 75 16.27 1.06 18.36
CA LEU A 75 16.27 2.49 18.02
C LEU A 75 16.44 2.77 16.51
N ASN A 76 16.89 1.80 15.71
CA ASN A 76 17.08 1.97 14.26
C ASN A 76 15.83 1.65 13.42
N SER A 77 14.74 1.19 14.03
CA SER A 77 13.53 0.78 13.30
C SER A 77 12.49 1.91 13.13
N GLY A 78 12.85 3.15 13.48
CA GLY A 78 11.87 4.21 13.78
C GLY A 78 11.91 5.46 12.93
N CYS A 79 12.65 5.53 11.82
CA CYS A 79 12.40 6.57 10.81
C CYS A 79 11.27 6.08 9.91
N SER A 80 10.04 6.24 10.38
CA SER A 80 8.88 6.33 9.50
C SER A 80 9.08 7.60 8.67
N ASP A 81 9.85 7.48 7.58
CA ASP A 81 9.82 8.47 6.51
C ASP A 81 8.35 8.61 6.16
N GLN A 82 7.76 9.74 6.55
CA GLN A 82 6.42 10.09 6.15
C GLN A 82 6.44 9.99 4.64
N ASN A 83 5.79 8.94 4.13
CA ASN A 83 5.89 8.51 2.75
C ASN A 83 5.25 9.59 1.89
N LYS A 84 6.03 10.61 1.54
CA LYS A 84 5.56 11.76 0.77
C LYS A 84 5.33 11.23 -0.63
N ASN A 85 4.07 11.08 -0.99
CA ASN A 85 3.70 10.75 -2.36
C ASN A 85 4.42 11.71 -3.31
N PRO A 86 5.16 11.19 -4.31
CA PRO A 86 5.86 12.04 -5.25
C PRO A 86 4.86 12.89 -6.03
N LEU A 87 5.30 14.06 -6.50
CA LEU A 87 4.50 14.86 -7.41
C LEU A 87 4.45 14.14 -8.77
N ILE A 88 3.27 13.64 -9.15
CA ILE A 88 3.08 12.93 -10.42
C ILE A 88 2.80 13.97 -11.52
N THR A 89 3.87 14.43 -12.19
CA THR A 89 3.74 15.26 -13.41
C THR A 89 3.46 14.39 -14.64
N ILE A 90 3.16 15.03 -15.78
CA ILE A 90 2.97 14.34 -17.06
C ILE A 90 4.25 13.59 -17.48
N GLU A 91 5.41 14.22 -17.31
CA GLU A 91 6.72 13.64 -17.61
C GLU A 91 7.01 12.46 -16.67
N TYR A 92 6.73 12.64 -15.36
CA TYR A 92 6.86 11.58 -14.38
C TYR A 92 6.03 10.35 -14.76
N LEU A 93 4.78 10.57 -15.18
CA LEU A 93 3.89 9.51 -15.65
C LEU A 93 4.48 8.81 -16.88
N LYS A 94 4.92 9.57 -17.90
CA LYS A 94 5.51 9.02 -19.14
C LYS A 94 6.74 8.15 -18.85
N ASP A 95 7.59 8.55 -17.91
CA ASP A 95 8.84 7.85 -17.61
C ASP A 95 8.64 6.61 -16.73
N ASN A 96 7.64 6.62 -15.85
CA ASN A 96 7.47 5.59 -14.82
C ASN A 96 6.27 4.66 -15.04
N ALA A 97 5.25 5.07 -15.77
CA ALA A 97 4.07 4.24 -16.01
C ALA A 97 4.36 3.13 -17.03
N LYS A 98 4.24 1.89 -16.59
CA LYS A 98 4.45 0.70 -17.42
C LYS A 98 3.30 -0.28 -17.23
N ILE A 99 2.75 -0.79 -18.33
CA ILE A 99 1.78 -1.88 -18.27
C ILE A 99 2.46 -3.12 -17.66
N GLY A 100 1.71 -3.85 -16.83
CA GLY A 100 2.20 -5.04 -16.15
C GLY A 100 2.85 -4.81 -14.79
N MET A 101 2.95 -3.56 -14.32
CA MET A 101 3.47 -3.24 -12.98
C MET A 101 2.70 -3.97 -11.88
N THR A 102 3.42 -4.52 -10.92
CA THR A 102 2.88 -5.13 -9.71
C THR A 102 2.46 -4.08 -8.69
N GLU A 103 1.62 -4.47 -7.72
CA GLU A 103 1.22 -3.58 -6.62
C GLU A 103 2.42 -2.94 -5.90
N ASN A 104 3.49 -3.68 -5.67
CA ASN A 104 4.70 -3.17 -5.02
C ASN A 104 5.43 -2.14 -5.90
N GLU A 105 5.50 -2.37 -7.20
CA GLU A 105 6.10 -1.40 -8.14
C GLU A 105 5.26 -0.13 -8.21
N ILE A 106 3.93 -0.25 -8.22
CA ILE A 106 3.02 0.91 -8.17
C ILE A 106 3.31 1.71 -6.91
N LYS A 107 3.34 1.08 -5.74
CA LYS A 107 3.58 1.77 -4.46
C LYS A 107 4.96 2.42 -4.38
N ASN A 108 5.98 1.73 -4.87
CA ASN A 108 7.35 2.25 -4.89
C ASN A 108 7.51 3.45 -5.82
N LYS A 109 6.73 3.53 -6.91
CA LYS A 109 6.80 4.62 -7.88
C LYS A 109 5.83 5.75 -7.57
N PHE A 110 4.57 5.46 -7.36
CA PHE A 110 3.52 6.47 -7.23
C PHE A 110 3.16 6.80 -5.77
N GLY A 111 3.71 6.06 -4.80
CA GLY A 111 3.40 6.22 -3.38
C GLY A 111 2.14 5.47 -2.96
N GLN A 112 1.48 5.96 -1.91
CA GLN A 112 0.24 5.41 -1.40
C GLN A 112 -0.96 6.03 -2.13
N GLU A 113 -1.88 5.20 -2.59
CA GLU A 113 -3.11 5.66 -3.25
C GLU A 113 -4.00 6.46 -2.29
N ALA A 114 -4.70 7.46 -2.82
CA ALA A 114 -5.70 8.23 -2.08
C ALA A 114 -6.98 7.40 -1.87
N PHE A 115 -7.32 6.55 -2.83
CA PHE A 115 -8.47 5.65 -2.76
C PHE A 115 -8.23 4.38 -3.57
N ARG A 116 -8.81 3.26 -3.11
CA ARG A 116 -8.83 1.98 -3.84
C ARG A 116 -10.26 1.44 -3.86
N GLY A 117 -10.75 1.04 -5.03
CA GLY A 117 -12.06 0.42 -5.22
C GLY A 117 -12.01 -0.71 -6.23
N TYR A 118 -13.13 -1.42 -6.40
CA TYR A 118 -13.29 -2.46 -7.42
C TYR A 118 -14.44 -2.08 -8.35
N GLY A 119 -14.20 -2.08 -9.66
CA GLY A 119 -15.16 -1.68 -10.69
C GLY A 119 -14.82 -2.30 -12.05
N ASP A 120 -15.84 -2.64 -12.84
CA ASP A 120 -15.70 -3.20 -14.20
C ASP A 120 -14.75 -4.40 -14.31
N GLY A 121 -14.68 -5.23 -13.26
CA GLY A 121 -13.83 -6.43 -13.24
C GLY A 121 -12.36 -6.17 -12.90
N SER A 122 -12.01 -4.97 -12.43
CA SER A 122 -10.64 -4.59 -12.07
C SER A 122 -10.58 -3.86 -10.72
N ASP A 123 -9.43 -3.93 -10.05
CA ASP A 123 -9.11 -3.01 -8.97
C ASP A 123 -8.72 -1.66 -9.56
N VAL A 124 -9.29 -0.57 -9.04
CA VAL A 124 -9.03 0.80 -9.49
C VAL A 124 -8.38 1.56 -8.34
N TRP A 125 -7.17 2.06 -8.59
CA TRP A 125 -6.40 2.83 -7.63
C TRP A 125 -6.37 4.28 -8.07
N ILE A 126 -6.73 5.19 -7.18
CA ILE A 126 -6.80 6.62 -7.45
C ILE A 126 -5.67 7.32 -6.70
N PHE A 127 -4.88 8.08 -7.44
CA PHE A 127 -3.86 8.98 -6.91
C PHE A 127 -4.25 10.41 -7.29
N ASP A 128 -4.33 11.29 -6.32
CA ASP A 128 -4.69 12.68 -6.54
C ASP A 128 -3.69 13.62 -5.86
N LYS A 129 -3.74 14.89 -6.26
CA LYS A 129 -3.04 15.96 -5.57
C LYS A 129 -3.99 17.12 -5.37
N THR A 130 -4.46 17.26 -4.12
CA THR A 130 -5.29 18.38 -3.69
C THR A 130 -4.44 19.60 -3.32
N LYS A 131 -5.07 20.79 -3.35
CA LYS A 131 -4.56 21.94 -2.58
C LYS A 131 -4.65 21.64 -1.07
N GLU A 132 -3.73 22.20 -0.28
CA GLU A 132 -3.57 21.87 1.15
C GLU A 132 -4.85 22.00 2.01
N SER A 133 -5.80 22.85 1.62
CA SER A 133 -7.06 23.08 2.33
C SER A 133 -8.27 22.38 1.73
N PHE A 134 -8.12 21.73 0.56
CA PHE A 134 -9.25 21.13 -0.14
C PHE A 134 -9.41 19.65 0.23
N LYS A 135 -10.62 19.28 0.64
CA LYS A 135 -11.01 17.90 0.94
C LYS A 135 -12.13 17.50 0.01
N TYR A 136 -12.03 16.30 -0.54
CA TYR A 136 -13.08 15.67 -1.31
C TYR A 136 -13.00 14.16 -1.14
N THR A 137 -14.05 13.46 -1.54
CA THR A 137 -14.08 12.01 -1.57
C THR A 137 -13.89 11.55 -3.00
N PRO A 138 -12.80 10.81 -3.32
CA PRO A 138 -12.61 10.24 -4.64
C PRO A 138 -13.73 9.25 -5.00
N ASP A 139 -14.06 9.18 -6.29
CA ASP A 139 -15.08 8.30 -6.84
C ASP A 139 -14.52 7.54 -8.05
N ILE A 140 -14.72 6.22 -8.09
CA ILE A 140 -14.28 5.37 -9.20
C ILE A 140 -15.17 5.55 -10.44
N GLN A 141 -16.41 6.00 -10.28
CA GLN A 141 -17.37 6.16 -11.37
C GLN A 141 -17.29 7.53 -12.03
N ARG A 142 -16.60 8.49 -11.39
CA ARG A 142 -16.61 9.89 -11.84
C ARG A 142 -15.27 10.57 -11.60
N VAL A 143 -14.71 11.12 -12.68
CA VAL A 143 -13.58 12.03 -12.62
C VAL A 143 -14.04 13.36 -12.04
N ALA A 144 -13.25 13.93 -11.12
CA ALA A 144 -13.55 15.20 -10.47
C ALA A 144 -13.26 16.41 -11.38
N HIS A 145 -13.89 16.45 -12.57
CA HIS A 145 -13.64 17.46 -13.60
C HIS A 145 -13.77 18.91 -13.08
N GLY A 146 -14.83 19.20 -12.32
CA GLY A 146 -15.04 20.53 -11.74
C GLY A 146 -13.88 20.96 -10.83
N GLU A 147 -13.39 20.04 -10.00
CA GLU A 147 -12.29 20.32 -9.08
C GLU A 147 -10.94 20.49 -9.79
N ILE A 148 -10.70 19.74 -10.86
CA ILE A 148 -9.53 19.93 -11.74
C ILE A 148 -9.62 21.28 -12.45
N LYS A 149 -10.79 21.63 -13.03
CA LYS A 149 -10.99 22.89 -13.73
C LYS A 149 -10.84 24.11 -12.81
N ASN A 150 -11.32 24.01 -11.57
CA ASN A 150 -11.16 25.04 -10.53
C ASN A 150 -9.75 25.06 -9.90
N GLY A 151 -8.91 24.07 -10.21
CA GLY A 151 -7.57 23.92 -9.64
C GLY A 151 -7.57 23.55 -8.17
N ASN A 152 -8.67 22.99 -7.64
CA ASN A 152 -8.73 22.36 -6.32
C ASN A 152 -7.99 21.01 -6.33
N LEU A 153 -8.00 20.34 -7.49
CA LEU A 153 -7.14 19.22 -7.84
C LEU A 153 -6.14 19.63 -8.90
N GLN A 154 -4.86 19.31 -8.67
CA GLN A 154 -3.82 19.49 -9.69
C GLN A 154 -3.91 18.40 -10.76
N TYR A 155 -4.12 17.15 -10.34
CA TYR A 155 -4.38 16.02 -11.22
C TYR A 155 -5.20 14.94 -10.50
N GLN A 156 -5.71 14.00 -11.30
CA GLN A 156 -6.26 12.73 -10.83
C GLN A 156 -5.79 11.59 -11.74
N LEU A 157 -5.12 10.60 -11.16
CA LEU A 157 -4.61 9.41 -11.85
C LEU A 157 -5.40 8.18 -11.40
N TYR A 158 -5.93 7.45 -12.39
CA TYR A 158 -6.52 6.13 -12.21
C TYR A 158 -5.55 5.07 -12.73
N ILE A 159 -5.31 4.03 -11.93
CA ILE A 159 -4.54 2.84 -12.31
C ILE A 159 -5.46 1.63 -12.18
N ASN A 160 -5.73 0.96 -13.29
CA ASN A 160 -6.53 -0.26 -13.31
C ASN A 160 -5.62 -1.48 -13.20
N VAL A 161 -5.95 -2.38 -12.28
CA VAL A 161 -5.15 -3.56 -11.93
C VAL A 161 -6.01 -4.81 -12.07
N ILE A 162 -5.52 -5.79 -12.82
CA ILE A 162 -6.13 -7.12 -12.96
C ILE A 162 -5.09 -8.16 -12.60
N LYS A 163 -5.45 -9.13 -11.73
CA LYS A 163 -4.54 -10.20 -11.28
C LYS A 163 -3.19 -9.65 -10.78
N ASN A 164 -3.23 -8.60 -9.96
CA ASN A 164 -2.06 -7.90 -9.39
C ASN A 164 -1.11 -7.29 -10.42
N LYS A 165 -1.58 -7.00 -11.64
CA LYS A 165 -0.81 -6.30 -12.67
C LYS A 165 -1.58 -5.12 -13.25
N THR A 166 -0.92 -3.99 -13.41
CA THR A 166 -1.50 -2.82 -14.07
C THR A 166 -1.84 -3.13 -15.53
N ILE A 167 -3.02 -2.73 -15.96
CA ILE A 167 -3.49 -2.89 -17.35
C ILE A 167 -3.78 -1.55 -18.04
N MET A 168 -3.98 -0.47 -17.30
CA MET A 168 -4.29 0.83 -17.89
C MET A 168 -3.97 1.95 -16.90
N PHE A 169 -3.54 3.09 -17.43
CA PHE A 169 -3.43 4.36 -16.71
C PHE A 169 -4.33 5.40 -17.37
N SER A 170 -5.04 6.20 -16.56
CA SER A 170 -5.80 7.37 -17.02
C SER A 170 -5.47 8.56 -16.13
N TYR A 171 -4.77 9.55 -16.67
CA TYR A 171 -4.31 10.74 -15.96
C TYR A 171 -5.05 11.97 -16.47
N PHE A 172 -5.78 12.63 -15.57
CA PHE A 172 -6.58 13.82 -15.85
C PHE A 172 -5.94 15.05 -15.24
N TYR A 173 -5.83 16.12 -16.03
CA TYR A 173 -5.20 17.38 -15.60
C TYR A 173 -5.82 18.58 -16.33
N LYS A 174 -5.58 19.77 -15.79
CA LYS A 174 -5.99 21.04 -16.43
C LYS A 174 -4.89 21.50 -17.39
N GLY A 175 -5.20 21.59 -18.68
CA GLY A 175 -4.29 22.12 -19.69
C GLY A 175 -4.21 23.64 -19.68
N ASP A 176 -3.27 24.19 -20.45
CA ASP A 176 -3.01 25.63 -20.52
C ASP A 176 -4.21 26.44 -21.02
N ASN A 177 -5.07 25.81 -21.84
CA ASN A 177 -6.32 26.38 -22.33
C ASN A 177 -7.45 26.39 -21.28
N GLY A 178 -7.18 25.91 -20.05
CA GLY A 178 -8.16 25.81 -18.97
C GLY A 178 -9.15 24.65 -19.11
N GLU A 179 -9.03 23.85 -20.18
CA GLU A 179 -9.81 22.63 -20.38
C GLU A 179 -9.09 21.41 -19.78
N ILE A 180 -9.83 20.32 -19.63
CA ILE A 180 -9.35 19.09 -19.00
C ILE A 180 -8.85 18.16 -20.09
N TRP A 181 -7.64 17.69 -19.89
CA TRP A 181 -6.98 16.74 -20.76
C TRP A 181 -6.82 15.41 -20.04
N GLN A 182 -6.86 14.34 -20.84
CA GLN A 182 -6.64 12.98 -20.39
C GLN A 182 -5.48 12.38 -21.16
N ILE A 183 -4.50 11.85 -20.43
CA ILE A 183 -3.50 10.92 -20.96
C ILE A 183 -3.94 9.51 -20.59
N VAL A 184 -4.08 8.65 -21.60
CA VAL A 184 -4.36 7.22 -21.45
C VAL A 184 -3.17 6.42 -21.90
N ILE A 185 -2.74 5.46 -21.09
CA ILE A 185 -1.81 4.40 -21.50
C ILE A 185 -2.62 3.11 -21.54
N THR A 186 -2.90 2.64 -22.75
CA THR A 186 -3.76 1.47 -23.00
C THR A 186 -3.05 0.16 -22.64
N PRO A 187 -3.77 -0.98 -22.58
CA PRO A 187 -3.14 -2.29 -22.33
C PRO A 187 -2.01 -2.66 -23.30
N ASP A 188 -2.05 -2.14 -24.52
CA ASP A 188 -1.00 -2.36 -25.53
C ASP A 188 0.21 -1.43 -25.33
N GLY A 189 0.20 -0.59 -24.29
CA GLY A 189 1.25 0.39 -23.99
C GLY A 189 1.18 1.65 -24.87
N ILE A 190 0.13 1.81 -25.69
CA ILE A 190 -0.04 2.98 -26.54
C ILE A 190 -0.50 4.16 -25.67
N GLN A 191 0.22 5.27 -25.80
CA GLN A 191 -0.15 6.52 -25.16
C GLN A 191 -1.03 7.37 -26.08
N LYS A 192 -2.14 7.85 -25.56
CA LYS A 192 -3.03 8.81 -26.24
C LYS A 192 -3.33 9.98 -25.32
N GLU A 193 -3.35 11.17 -25.89
CA GLU A 193 -3.72 12.39 -25.19
C GLU A 193 -4.95 13.02 -25.86
N THR A 194 -5.98 13.33 -25.09
CA THR A 194 -7.24 13.87 -25.60
C THR A 194 -7.84 14.88 -24.64
N GLN A 195 -8.39 15.96 -25.17
CA GLN A 195 -9.26 16.86 -24.41
C GLN A 195 -10.59 16.15 -24.09
N VAL A 196 -11.01 16.19 -22.82
CA VAL A 196 -12.20 15.47 -22.32
C VAL A 196 -13.28 16.39 -21.74
N SER A 197 -13.00 17.69 -21.56
CA SER A 197 -14.03 18.69 -21.31
C SER A 197 -14.30 19.53 -22.55
N HIS A 198 -15.58 19.77 -22.82
CA HIS A 198 -16.01 20.81 -23.73
C HIS A 198 -16.45 22.00 -22.88
N SER A 199 -16.08 23.21 -23.28
CA SER A 199 -16.62 24.42 -22.69
C SER A 199 -18.11 24.47 -23.06
N ASN A 200 -18.99 24.11 -22.12
CA ASN A 200 -20.43 24.38 -22.24
C ASN A 200 -20.69 25.88 -22.12
#